data_AF-A0A8B6HKC2-F1
#
_entry.id   AF-A0A8B6HKC2-F1
#
_cell.length_a   1.000
_cell.length_b   1.000
_cell.length_c   1.000
_cell.angle_alpha   90.00
_cell.angle_beta   90.00
_cell.angle_gamma   90.00
#
_symmetry.space_group_name_H-M   'P 1'
#
loop_
_entity.id
_entity.type
_entity.pdbx_description
1 polymer ?
#
loop_
_entity_poly.entity_id
_entity_poly.type
_entity_poly.pdbx_seq_one_letter_code
_entity_poly.pdbx_strand_id
1 'polypeptide(L)'
;MRDTLPASPHHNECGILNHDSWDGPGTHWTCWYKHGLVKYYFDSYGLPPPDEMVNYLQPEIRYSTDELQQRGSVVCGHFCLFVLKVLATGKSLEDTIFLLYK
;
A
#
# COMPACT_ATOMS: atom_id res chain seq x y z
N MET A 1 1.89 -1.74 -12.02
CA MET A 1 1.53 -0.34 -12.34
C MET A 1 0.01 -0.23 -12.23
N ARG A 2 -0.58 0.97 -12.17
CA ARG A 2 -2.02 1.11 -11.80
C ARG A 2 -2.99 0.37 -12.72
N ASP A 3 -2.58 0.21 -13.97
CA ASP A 3 -3.29 -0.36 -15.11
C ASP A 3 -2.91 -1.81 -15.43
N THR A 4 -2.06 -2.43 -14.60
CA THR A 4 -1.50 -3.77 -14.79
C THR A 4 -1.72 -4.67 -13.58
N LEU A 5 -2.72 -4.36 -12.76
CA LEU A 5 -3.16 -5.25 -11.69
C LEU A 5 -3.67 -6.57 -12.28
N PRO A 6 -3.46 -7.72 -11.59
CA PRO A 6 -4.06 -8.98 -11.99
C PRO A 6 -5.59 -8.91 -12.00
N ALA A 7 -6.23 -9.89 -12.65
CA ALA A 7 -7.69 -9.96 -12.71
C ALA A 7 -8.36 -10.11 -11.33
N SER A 8 -7.69 -10.76 -10.38
CA SER A 8 -8.20 -10.97 -9.03
C SER A 8 -7.08 -11.22 -8.02
N PRO A 9 -7.23 -10.78 -6.76
CA PRO A 9 -6.24 -10.99 -5.71
C PRO A 9 -6.22 -12.44 -5.21
N HIS A 10 -5.04 -12.91 -4.81
CA HIS A 10 -4.90 -14.20 -4.14
C HIS A 10 -5.47 -14.18 -2.72
N HIS A 11 -5.64 -15.36 -2.10
CA HIS A 11 -6.09 -15.45 -0.70
C HIS A 11 -5.13 -14.72 0.24
N ASN A 12 -3.83 -14.93 0.04
CA ASN A 12 -2.74 -14.24 0.71
C ASN A 12 -1.83 -13.63 -0.36
N GLU A 13 -1.58 -12.33 -0.29
CA GLU A 13 -0.68 -11.63 -1.19
C GLU A 13 -0.23 -10.31 -0.57
N CYS A 14 0.84 -9.77 -1.12
CA CYS A 14 1.17 -8.37 -0.94
C CYS A 14 1.80 -7.85 -2.22
N GLY A 15 1.78 -6.54 -2.41
CA GLY A 15 2.36 -5.93 -3.58
C GLY A 15 2.62 -4.45 -3.39
N ILE A 16 3.38 -3.91 -4.32
CA ILE A 16 3.67 -2.49 -4.42
C ILE A 16 3.06 -2.00 -5.74
N LEU A 17 2.28 -0.94 -5.67
CA LEU A 17 1.61 -0.30 -6.79
C LEU A 17 2.31 1.01 -7.13
N ASN A 18 2.58 1.23 -8.41
CA ASN A 18 2.88 2.57 -8.92
C ASN A 18 1.57 3.23 -9.34
N HIS A 19 1.36 4.49 -8.97
CA HIS A 19 0.23 5.33 -9.40
C HIS A 19 0.34 5.87 -10.83
N ASP A 20 1.43 5.55 -11.51
CA ASP A 20 1.59 5.78 -12.94
C ASP A 20 1.12 4.57 -13.77
N SER A 21 0.93 4.86 -15.05
CA SER A 21 0.72 3.90 -16.13
C SER A 21 1.94 3.00 -16.36
N TRP A 22 1.74 1.87 -17.04
CA TRP A 22 2.81 0.89 -17.23
C TRP A 22 3.98 1.37 -18.09
N ASP A 23 3.71 2.29 -19.02
CA ASP A 23 4.66 2.92 -19.92
C ASP A 23 5.17 4.28 -19.39
N GLY A 24 4.70 4.69 -18.20
CA GLY A 24 5.10 5.93 -17.55
C GLY A 24 6.43 5.84 -16.79
N PRO A 25 7.06 6.98 -16.49
CA PRO A 25 8.32 7.05 -15.72
C PRO A 25 8.17 6.62 -14.25
N GLY A 26 6.94 6.52 -13.75
CA GLY A 26 6.64 6.27 -12.34
C GLY A 26 6.54 7.55 -11.53
N THR A 27 5.54 7.63 -10.64
CA THR A 27 5.21 8.88 -9.93
C THR A 27 5.17 8.71 -8.41
N HIS A 28 4.44 7.71 -7.94
CA HIS A 28 4.24 7.46 -6.51
C HIS A 28 4.04 5.97 -6.27
N TRP A 29 4.66 5.45 -5.22
CA TRP A 29 4.61 4.03 -4.86
C TRP A 29 3.83 3.84 -3.56
N THR A 30 2.81 3.01 -3.62
CA THR A 30 2.01 2.57 -2.47
C THR A 30 2.06 1.06 -2.35
N CYS A 31 1.58 0.49 -1.25
CA CYS A 31 1.56 -0.95 -1.09
C CYS A 31 0.23 -1.46 -0.54
N TRP A 32 -0.01 -2.74 -0.77
CA TRP A 32 -1.13 -3.45 -0.18
C TRP A 32 -0.69 -4.79 0.38
N TYR A 33 -1.44 -5.25 1.38
CA TYR A 33 -1.27 -6.53 2.02
C TYR A 33 -2.64 -7.18 2.22
N LYS A 34 -2.74 -8.45 1.87
CA LYS A 34 -3.95 -9.25 2.04
C LYS A 34 -3.62 -10.57 2.71
N HIS A 35 -4.34 -10.87 3.78
CA HIS A 35 -4.28 -12.15 4.48
C HIS A 35 -5.69 -12.61 4.82
N GLY A 36 -6.23 -13.53 4.04
CA GLY A 36 -7.63 -13.92 4.10
C GLY A 36 -8.57 -12.75 3.82
N LEU A 37 -9.37 -12.37 4.82
CA LEU A 37 -10.32 -11.24 4.77
C LEU A 37 -9.66 -9.90 5.17
N VAL A 38 -8.49 -9.94 5.82
CA VAL A 38 -7.78 -8.73 6.22
C VAL A 38 -7.10 -8.12 5.02
N LYS A 39 -7.40 -6.85 4.74
CA LYS A 39 -6.86 -6.07 3.63
C LYS A 39 -6.35 -4.74 4.13
N TYR A 40 -5.08 -4.47 3.87
CA TYR A 40 -4.42 -3.21 4.16
C TYR A 40 -3.97 -2.54 2.88
N TYR A 41 -4.15 -1.23 2.82
CA TYR A 41 -3.54 -0.35 1.85
C TYR A 41 -2.74 0.71 2.60
N PHE A 42 -1.55 1.02 2.11
CA PHE A 42 -0.67 2.00 2.71
C PHE A 42 -0.20 2.98 1.65
N ASP A 43 -0.46 4.25 1.91
CA ASP A 43 0.09 5.39 1.21
C ASP A 43 0.84 6.26 2.24
N SER A 44 2.10 6.56 1.98
CA SER A 44 2.93 7.36 2.90
C SER A 44 2.46 8.82 3.02
N TYR A 45 1.57 9.28 2.13
CA TYR A 45 0.88 10.57 2.24
C TYR A 45 -0.47 10.49 2.97
N GLY A 46 -0.88 9.32 3.47
CA GLY A 46 -2.14 9.16 4.20
C GLY A 46 -3.39 9.23 3.31
N LEU A 47 -3.25 8.93 2.02
CA LEU A 47 -4.35 8.99 1.06
C LEU A 47 -5.12 7.65 0.99
N PRO A 48 -6.44 7.70 0.70
CA PRO A 48 -7.23 6.49 0.50
C PRO A 48 -6.75 5.66 -0.71
N PRO A 49 -7.08 4.36 -0.77
CA PRO A 49 -6.80 3.55 -1.95
C PRO A 49 -7.48 4.13 -3.19
N PRO A 50 -6.81 4.13 -4.36
CA PRO A 50 -7.42 4.55 -5.61
C PRO A 50 -8.47 3.52 -6.07
N ASP A 51 -9.35 3.93 -7.00
CA ASP A 51 -10.45 3.09 -7.48
C ASP A 51 -9.98 1.75 -8.03
N GLU A 52 -8.82 1.69 -8.70
CA GLU A 52 -8.23 0.45 -9.20
C GLU A 52 -7.94 -0.55 -8.07
N MET A 53 -7.48 -0.06 -6.91
CA MET A 53 -7.24 -0.90 -5.74
C MET A 53 -8.53 -1.31 -5.04
N VAL A 54 -9.54 -0.42 -5.00
CA VAL A 54 -10.87 -0.75 -4.47
C VAL A 54 -11.53 -1.84 -5.33
N ASN A 55 -11.43 -1.73 -6.65
CA ASN A 55 -11.94 -2.72 -7.60
C ASN A 55 -11.16 -4.04 -7.51
N TYR A 56 -9.84 -3.99 -7.36
CA TYR A 56 -9.02 -5.20 -7.25
C TYR A 56 -9.22 -5.94 -5.92
N LEU A 57 -9.09 -5.25 -4.79
CA LEU A 57 -9.14 -5.87 -3.46
C LEU A 57 -10.56 -6.05 -2.89
N GLN A 58 -11.55 -5.41 -3.51
CA GLN A 58 -12.93 -5.31 -3.03
C GLN A 58 -13.06 -4.50 -1.69
N PRO A 59 -14.23 -3.95 -1.36
CA PRO A 59 -14.45 -3.07 -0.18
C PRO A 59 -14.01 -3.65 1.17
N GLU A 60 -13.94 -2.82 2.22
CA GLU A 60 -13.37 -3.15 3.56
C GLU A 60 -11.84 -3.15 3.62
N ILE A 61 -11.21 -2.32 2.78
CA ILE A 61 -9.76 -2.06 2.81
C ILE A 61 -9.47 -1.07 3.95
N ARG A 62 -8.59 -1.46 4.87
CA ARG A 62 -8.12 -0.57 5.93
C ARG A 62 -6.87 0.18 5.47
N TYR A 63 -6.81 1.48 5.73
CA TYR A 63 -5.67 2.33 5.41
C TYR A 63 -5.49 3.36 6.53
N SER A 64 -4.33 4.02 6.58
CA SER A 64 -4.10 5.14 7.50
C SER A 64 -4.20 6.46 6.77
N THR A 65 -4.62 7.49 7.52
CA THR A 65 -4.67 8.88 7.09
C THR A 65 -3.46 9.70 7.54
N ASP A 66 -2.44 9.05 8.12
CA ASP A 66 -1.24 9.73 8.62
C ASP A 66 -0.29 10.08 7.46
N GLU A 67 0.04 11.37 7.34
CA GLU A 67 1.07 11.85 6.39
C GLU A 67 2.46 11.62 7.01
N LEU A 68 3.08 10.47 6.68
CA LEU A 68 4.39 10.05 7.23
C LEU A 68 5.56 10.52 6.37
N GLN A 69 5.33 10.77 5.08
CA GLN A 69 6.35 11.23 4.15
C GLN A 69 6.28 12.73 3.91
N GLN A 70 7.45 13.38 4.00
CA GLN A 70 7.59 14.76 3.56
C GLN A 70 7.32 14.91 2.05
N ARG A 71 6.52 15.90 1.66
CA ARG A 71 6.21 16.23 0.27
C ARG A 71 7.49 16.49 -0.54
N GLY A 72 7.55 15.93 -1.75
CA GLY A 72 8.71 16.02 -2.65
C GLY A 72 9.85 15.03 -2.36
N SER A 73 9.80 14.29 -1.24
CA SER A 73 10.74 13.19 -0.99
C SER A 73 10.46 11.99 -1.90
N VAL A 74 11.48 11.17 -2.17
CA VAL A 74 11.43 9.99 -3.07
C VAL A 74 11.43 8.65 -2.31
N VAL A 75 11.06 8.68 -1.02
CA VAL A 75 11.17 7.53 -0.11
C VAL A 75 9.92 6.64 -0.03
N CYS A 76 8.86 6.93 -0.79
CA CYS A 76 7.59 6.19 -0.72
C CYS A 76 7.77 4.67 -0.93
N GLY A 77 8.62 4.26 -1.86
CA GLY A 77 8.98 2.84 -2.04
C GLY A 77 9.68 2.22 -0.84
N HIS A 78 10.50 2.97 -0.10
CA HIS A 78 11.17 2.49 1.12
C HIS A 78 10.16 2.28 2.26
N PHE A 79 9.21 3.20 2.41
CA PHE A 79 8.10 3.02 3.35
C PHE A 79 7.29 1.77 3.00
N CYS A 80 6.98 1.55 1.71
CA CYS A 80 6.28 0.35 1.26
C CYS A 80 6.99 -0.93 1.70
N LEU A 81 8.30 -1.03 1.46
CA LEU A 81 9.11 -2.19 1.85
C LEU A 81 9.11 -2.41 3.36
N PHE A 82 9.26 -1.35 4.15
CA PHE A 82 9.21 -1.43 5.60
C PHE A 82 7.85 -1.93 6.09
N VAL A 83 6.77 -1.32 5.62
CA VAL A 83 5.40 -1.66 6.01
C VAL A 83 5.10 -3.13 5.68
N LEU A 84 5.39 -3.57 4.45
CA LEU A 84 5.18 -4.96 4.06
C LEU A 84 6.00 -5.95 4.90
N LYS A 85 7.25 -5.62 5.20
CA LYS A 85 8.11 -6.44 6.06
C LYS A 85 7.50 -6.62 7.45
N VAL A 86 6.96 -5.56 8.04
CA VAL A 86 6.36 -5.61 9.38
C VAL A 86 5.02 -6.34 9.35
N LEU A 87 4.16 -6.07 8.37
CA LEU A 87 2.87 -6.77 8.20
C LEU A 87 3.06 -8.28 8.01
N ALA A 88 4.10 -8.70 7.28
CA ALA A 88 4.44 -10.12 7.10
C ALA A 88 4.80 -10.85 8.42
N THR A 89 5.08 -10.12 9.50
CA THR A 89 5.28 -10.71 10.85
C THR A 89 3.96 -10.93 11.62
N GLY A 90 2.82 -10.63 11.02
CA GLY A 90 1.49 -10.75 11.63
C GLY A 90 1.06 -9.54 12.47
N LYS A 91 1.81 -8.44 12.41
CA LYS A 91 1.44 -7.17 13.06
C LYS A 91 0.31 -6.46 12.32
N SER A 92 -0.45 -5.65 13.04
CA SER A 92 -1.49 -4.81 12.45
C SER A 92 -0.89 -3.61 11.70
N LEU A 93 -1.70 -2.98 10.84
CA LEU A 93 -1.31 -1.73 10.18
C LEU A 93 -1.03 -0.61 11.19
N GLU A 94 -1.83 -0.52 12.26
CA GLU A 94 -1.66 0.46 13.34
C GLU A 94 -0.31 0.27 14.06
N ASP A 95 0.01 -0.96 14.48
CA ASP A 95 1.31 -1.28 15.10
C ASP A 95 2.47 -0.91 14.16
N THR A 96 2.28 -1.17 12.86
CA THR A 96 3.31 -0.91 11.84
C THR A 96 3.58 0.57 11.68
N ILE A 97 2.52 1.39 11.65
CA ILE A 97 2.65 2.85 11.56
C ILE A 97 3.24 3.43 12.84
N PHE A 98 2.87 2.90 14.00
CA PHE A 98 3.46 3.31 15.27
C PHE A 98 5.00 3.15 15.30
N LEU A 99 5.54 2.15 14.59
CA LEU A 99 6.99 1.98 14.47
C LEU A 99 7.67 3.02 13.56
N LEU A 100 6.93 3.71 12.69
CA LEU A 100 7.45 4.76 11.82
C LEU A 100 7.57 6.13 12.50
N TYR A 101 6.96 6.30 13.68
CA TYR A 101 7.09 7.51 14.50
C TYR A 101 8.31 7.51 15.43
N LYS A 102 9.10 6.44 15.44
CA LYS A 102 10.27 6.25 16.32
C LYS A 102 11.57 6.44 15.56
#